data_AF-A0A545B166-F1
#
_entry.id   AF-A0A545B166-F1
#
_cell.length_a   1.000
_cell.length_b   1.000
_cell.length_c   1.000
_cell.angle_alpha   90.00
_cell.angle_beta   90.00
_cell.angle_gamma   90.00
#
_symmetry.space_group_name_H-M   'P 1'
#
loop_
_entity.id
_entity.type
_entity.pdbx_description
1 polymer ?
#
loop_
_entity_poly.entity_id
_entity_poly.type
_entity_poly.pdbx_seq_one_letter_code
_entity_poly.pdbx_strand_id
1 'polypeptide(L)' 'MSKVIFAVACIGLMSACSMDPANWETAPVTVQSPQGEVVCQLYSKEITTWDRAISRPDTMSVAQGDAICRAEGVREKNI' A
#
# COMPACT_ATOMS: atom_id res chain seq x y z
N MET A 1 10.60 5.74 42.93
CA MET A 1 9.48 6.28 42.13
C MET A 1 9.94 7.26 41.05
N SER A 2 10.92 8.14 41.28
CA SER A 2 11.38 9.15 40.28
C SER A 2 12.02 8.58 38.98
N LYS A 3 12.74 7.46 39.06
CA LYS A 3 13.42 6.85 37.88
C LYS A 3 12.49 6.17 36.88
N VAL A 4 11.30 5.74 37.31
CA VAL A 4 10.36 5.00 36.44
C VAL A 4 9.60 5.95 35.52
N ILE A 5 9.36 7.19 35.95
CA ILE A 5 8.63 8.21 35.19
C ILE A 5 9.45 8.65 33.96
N PHE A 6 10.77 8.76 34.09
CA PHE A 6 11.66 9.13 32.99
C PHE A 6 11.72 8.08 31.87
N ALA A 7 11.59 6.80 32.20
CA ALA A 7 11.66 5.71 31.22
C ALA A 7 10.40 5.62 30.32
N VAL A 8 9.23 6.00 30.84
CA VAL A 8 7.96 5.97 30.09
C VAL A 8 7.86 7.12 29.08
N ALA A 9 8.45 8.28 29.38
CA ALA A 9 8.43 9.44 28.50
C ALA A 9 9.19 9.21 27.17
N CYS A 10 10.24 8.38 27.17
CA CYS A 10 11.03 8.12 25.96
C CYS A 10 10.38 7.15 24.96
N ILE A 11 9.48 6.27 25.41
CA ILE A 11 8.82 5.28 24.53
C ILE A 11 7.68 5.92 23.74
N GLY A 12 6.98 6.90 24.32
CA GLY A 12 5.83 7.57 23.69
C GLY A 12 6.16 8.51 22.53
N LEU A 13 7.43 8.88 22.33
CA LEU A 13 7.85 9.78 21.25
C LEU A 13 8.21 9.05 19.95
N MET A 14 8.35 7.72 19.96
CA MET A 14 8.72 6.96 18.76
C MET A 14 7.53 6.52 17.91
N SER A 15 6.29 6.69 18.38
CA SER A 15 5.07 6.37 17.62
C SER A 15 4.58 7.52 16.73
N ALA A 16 5.25 8.68 16.72
CA ALA A 16 4.79 9.88 16.01
C ALA A 16 5.19 9.94 14.52
N CYS A 17 5.99 9.00 14.02
CA CYS A 17 6.34 8.91 12.59
C CYS A 17 5.55 7.79 11.91
N SER A 18 4.21 7.82 11.95
CA SER A 18 3.40 6.94 11.10
C SER A 18 3.43 7.50 9.68
N MET A 19 4.03 6.79 8.72
CA MET A 19 3.96 7.16 7.31
C MET A 19 2.52 6.98 6.82
N ASP A 20 1.87 8.07 6.41
CA ASP A 20 0.55 8.00 5.77
C ASP A 20 0.71 7.50 4.33
N PRO A 21 0.15 6.33 3.96
CA PRO A 21 0.21 5.81 2.60
C PRO A 21 -0.35 6.79 1.56
N ALA A 22 -1.32 7.64 1.93
CA ALA A 22 -1.93 8.60 1.00
C ALA A 22 -0.90 9.58 0.42
N ASN A 23 0.17 9.90 1.17
CA ASN A 23 1.26 10.77 0.69
C ASN A 23 2.09 10.14 -0.44
N TRP A 24 1.89 8.85 -0.70
CA TRP A 24 2.59 8.10 -1.71
C TRP A 24 1.65 7.65 -2.82
N GLU A 25 0.37 7.98 -2.82
CA GLU A 25 -0.53 7.50 -3.88
C GLU A 25 -0.21 8.14 -5.24
N THR A 26 -0.12 7.30 -6.28
CA THR A 26 -0.09 7.77 -7.68
C THR A 26 -1.52 7.92 -8.21
N ALA A 27 -1.66 8.43 -9.43
CA ALA A 27 -2.92 8.31 -10.16
C ALA A 27 -3.30 6.82 -10.28
N PRO A 28 -4.58 6.45 -10.07
CA PRO A 28 -5.03 5.08 -10.26
C PRO A 28 -4.81 4.60 -11.69
N VAL A 29 -4.46 3.32 -11.84
CA VAL A 29 -4.23 2.68 -13.13
C VAL A 29 -5.23 1.55 -13.36
N THR A 30 -5.68 1.42 -14.60
CA THR A 30 -6.63 0.38 -14.99
C THR A 30 -5.90 -0.75 -15.71
N VAL A 31 -5.99 -1.96 -15.16
CA VAL A 31 -5.35 -3.16 -15.66
C VAL A 31 -6.41 -4.13 -16.17
N GLN A 32 -6.23 -4.62 -17.41
CA GLN A 32 -7.12 -5.65 -17.94
C GLN A 32 -6.65 -7.05 -17.54
N SER A 33 -7.57 -7.82 -16.97
CA SER A 33 -7.37 -9.21 -16.62
C SER A 33 -8.38 -10.11 -17.34
N PRO A 34 -8.12 -11.43 -17.44
CA PRO A 34 -9.08 -12.37 -18.03
C PRO A 34 -10.46 -12.40 -17.36
N GLN A 35 -10.55 -11.99 -16.09
CA GLN A 35 -11.79 -11.98 -15.32
C GLN A 35 -12.50 -10.61 -15.35
N GLY A 36 -11.90 -9.61 -15.99
CA GLY A 36 -12.42 -8.25 -16.08
C GLY A 36 -11.41 -7.18 -15.64
N GLU A 37 -11.89 -5.95 -15.59
CA GLU A 37 -11.11 -4.77 -15.28
C GLU A 37 -10.75 -4.70 -13.78
N VAL A 38 -9.48 -4.38 -13.49
CA VAL A 38 -8.99 -4.10 -12.13
C VAL A 38 -8.47 -2.67 -12.08
N VAL A 39 -8.96 -1.86 -11.16
CA VAL A 39 -8.42 -0.52 -10.91
C VAL A 39 -7.49 -0.60 -9.71
N CYS A 40 -6.23 -0.24 -9.92
CA CYS A 40 -5.15 -0.35 -8.96
C CYS A 40 -4.76 1.01 -8.41
N GLN A 41 -4.64 1.08 -7.09
CA GLN A 41 -3.89 2.14 -6.43
C GLN A 41 -2.44 1.67 -6.31
N LEU A 42 -1.54 2.38 -6.98
CA LEU A 42 -0.10 2.20 -6.82
C LEU A 42 0.42 3.28 -5.86
N TYR A 43 1.42 2.93 -5.06
CA TYR A 43 2.00 3.88 -4.12
C TYR A 43 3.36 4.36 -4.63
N SER A 44 4.39 3.52 -4.55
CA SER A 44 5.73 3.93 -4.98
C SER A 44 6.36 2.89 -5.89
N LYS A 45 7.14 3.36 -6.88
CA LYS A 45 8.02 2.50 -7.68
C LYS A 45 8.99 1.68 -6.81
N GLU A 46 9.24 2.11 -5.58
CA GLU A 46 10.13 1.42 -4.64
C GLU A 46 9.38 0.48 -3.68
N ILE A 47 8.08 0.69 -3.45
CA ILE A 47 7.27 -0.02 -2.46
C ILE A 47 6.02 -0.60 -3.12
N THR A 48 6.21 -1.67 -3.90
CA THR A 48 5.09 -2.33 -4.59
C THR A 48 4.26 -3.22 -3.67
N THR A 49 4.72 -3.50 -2.46
CA THR A 49 3.99 -4.35 -1.50
C THR A 49 2.70 -3.69 -0.98
N TRP A 50 2.58 -2.37 -1.13
CA TRP A 50 1.39 -1.62 -0.73
C TRP A 50 0.34 -1.52 -1.84
N ASP A 51 0.71 -1.83 -3.09
CA ASP A 51 -0.19 -1.72 -4.23
C ASP A 51 -1.39 -2.65 -4.06
N ARG A 52 -2.59 -2.09 -4.29
CA ARG A 52 -3.87 -2.73 -3.96
C ARG A 52 -4.94 -2.44 -4.99
N ALA A 53 -5.89 -3.36 -5.13
CA ALA A 53 -7.09 -3.11 -5.92
C ALA A 53 -8.04 -2.18 -5.16
N ILE A 54 -8.46 -1.09 -5.81
CA ILE A 54 -9.55 -0.22 -5.34
C ILE A 54 -10.88 -0.53 -6.02
N SER A 55 -10.82 -1.20 -7.18
CA SER A 55 -11.96 -1.83 -7.85
C SER A 55 -11.52 -3.12 -8.54
N ARG A 56 -12.39 -4.14 -8.52
CA ARG A 56 -12.17 -5.45 -9.14
C ARG A 56 -13.51 -6.13 -9.38
N PRO A 57 -13.61 -7.13 -10.28
CA PRO A 57 -14.82 -7.89 -10.47
C PRO A 57 -15.22 -8.68 -9.22
N ASP A 58 -16.52 -8.89 -9.02
CA ASP A 58 -17.06 -9.66 -7.89
C ASP A 58 -16.60 -11.13 -7.89
N THR A 59 -16.30 -11.66 -9.08
CA THR A 59 -15.78 -13.03 -9.27
C THR A 59 -14.30 -13.17 -8.92
N MET A 60 -13.60 -12.07 -8.72
CA MET A 60 -12.19 -12.04 -8.30
C MET A 60 -12.12 -12.06 -6.77
N SER A 61 -11.01 -12.49 -6.17
CA SER A 61 -10.77 -12.28 -4.74
C SER A 61 -9.99 -10.99 -4.49
N VAL A 62 -10.03 -10.45 -3.26
CA VAL A 62 -9.19 -9.30 -2.88
C VAL A 62 -7.72 -9.61 -3.12
N ALA A 63 -7.25 -10.75 -2.62
CA ALA A 63 -5.85 -11.17 -2.75
C ALA A 63 -5.39 -11.29 -4.20
N GLN A 64 -6.28 -11.76 -5.09
CA GLN A 64 -5.99 -11.86 -6.51
C GLN A 64 -5.94 -10.48 -7.20
N GLY A 65 -6.88 -9.58 -6.89
CA GLY A 65 -6.85 -8.20 -7.38
C GLY A 65 -5.57 -7.47 -6.92
N ASP A 66 -5.21 -7.60 -5.65
CA ASP A 66 -3.99 -7.00 -5.13
C ASP A 66 -2.73 -7.61 -5.78
N ALA A 67 -2.72 -8.92 -6.07
CA ALA A 67 -1.61 -9.55 -6.78
C ALA A 67 -1.42 -8.98 -8.19
N ILE A 68 -2.51 -8.67 -8.90
CA ILE A 68 -2.47 -7.98 -10.20
C ILE A 68 -1.87 -6.58 -10.03
N CYS A 69 -2.32 -5.81 -9.04
CA CYS A 69 -1.82 -4.46 -8.79
C CYS A 69 -0.35 -4.42 -8.37
N ARG A 70 0.13 -5.39 -7.59
CA ARG A 70 1.57 -5.51 -7.29
C ARG A 70 2.40 -5.84 -8.52
N ALA A 71 1.89 -6.70 -9.41
CA ALA A 71 2.56 -7.02 -10.67
C ALA A 71 2.63 -5.78 -11.58
N GLU A 72 1.58 -4.96 -11.57
CA GLU A 72 1.51 -3.68 -12.26
C GLU A 72 2.59 -2.70 -11.77
N GLY A 73 2.67 -2.48 -10.45
CA GLY A 73 3.70 -1.60 -9.86
C GLY A 73 5.12 -2.07 -10.18
N VAL A 74 5.36 -3.39 -10.19
CA VAL A 74 6.66 -3.94 -10.63
C VAL A 74 6.93 -3.65 -12.10
N ARG A 75 5.92 -3.72 -12.98
CA ARG A 75 6.08 -3.39 -14.39
C ARG A 75 6.44 -1.91 -14.58
N GLU A 76 5.74 -0.99 -13.91
CA GLU A 76 5.99 0.46 -14.01
C GLU A 76 7.33 0.91 -13.42
N LYS A 77 7.86 0.15 -12.45
CA LYS A 77 9.22 0.36 -11.94
C LYS A 77 10.29 0.19 -13.03
N ASN A 78 10.07 -0.73 -13.97
CA ASN A 78 11.06 -1.12 -14.99
C ASN A 78 10.96 -0.29 -16.29
N ILE A 79 10.16 0.78 -16.28
CA ILE A 79 10.01 1.76 -17.37
C ILE A 79 10.58 3.09 -16.90
#